data_AF-A0AAU0K700-F1
#
_entry.id   AF-A0AAU0K700-F1
#
_cell.length_a   1.000
_cell.length_b   1.000
_cell.length_c   1.000
_cell.angle_alpha   90.00
_cell.angle_beta   90.00
_cell.angle_gamma   90.00
#
_symmetry.space_group_name_H-M   'P 1'
#
loop_
_entity.id
_entity.type
_entity.pdbx_description
1 polymer ?
#
loop_
_entity_poly.entity_id
_entity_poly.type
_entity_poly.pdbx_seq_one_letter_code
_entity_poly.pdbx_strand_id
1 'polypeptide(L)' 'MEKKIIMGLPALNFQALLGLVFFAATFFLVKLIRGIQTGRYPGGGAMLLYLRSILWLCLVGGLMMFLGALLGFRYV' A
#
# COMPACT_ATOMS: atom_id res chain seq x y z
N MET A 1 28.55 1.47 9.81
CA MET A 1 27.52 0.88 8.94
C MET A 1 26.18 0.94 9.66
N GLU A 2 25.12 1.30 8.91
CA GLU A 2 23.69 1.22 9.25
C GLU A 2 23.19 1.94 10.52
N LYS A 3 22.67 3.17 10.36
CA LYS A 3 21.50 3.72 11.14
C LYS A 3 21.18 5.19 10.87
N LYS A 4 21.95 5.91 10.04
CA LYS A 4 21.74 7.38 9.84
C LYS A 4 20.91 7.81 8.63
N ILE A 5 20.48 6.91 7.76
CA ILE A 5 19.71 7.31 6.55
C ILE A 5 18.27 7.75 6.91
N ILE A 6 17.73 7.32 8.06
CA ILE A 6 16.34 7.61 8.46
C ILE A 6 16.22 8.96 9.20
N MET A 7 17.31 9.51 9.77
CA MET A 7 17.25 10.73 10.59
C MET A 7 17.17 12.06 9.79
N GLY A 8 17.26 12.01 8.46
CA GLY A 8 17.33 13.22 7.63
C GLY A 8 16.04 13.61 6.91
N LEU A 9 15.03 12.72 6.84
CA LEU A 9 13.75 13.06 6.22
C LEU A 9 12.74 13.50 7.28
N PRO A 10 11.99 14.60 7.05
CA PRO A 10 10.82 14.91 7.86
C PRO A 10 9.92 13.67 7.92
N ALA A 11 9.42 13.31 9.10
CA ALA A 11 8.51 12.17 9.28
C ALA A 11 7.32 12.23 8.30
N LEU A 12 6.90 13.45 7.94
CA LEU A 12 5.89 13.74 6.92
C LEU A 12 6.25 13.19 5.53
N ASN A 13 7.51 13.32 5.11
CA ASN A 13 7.98 12.82 3.82
C ASN A 13 8.09 11.30 3.83
N PHE A 14 8.46 10.70 4.96
CA PHE A 14 8.48 9.24 5.11
C PHE A 14 7.06 8.66 5.09
N GLN A 15 6.11 9.33 5.73
CA GLN A 15 4.68 8.97 5.68
C GLN A 15 4.10 9.09 4.27
N ALA A 16 4.44 10.16 3.54
CA ALA A 16 4.05 10.32 2.13
C ALA A 16 4.67 9.22 1.24
N LEU A 17 5.94 8.85 1.48
CA LEU A 17 6.61 7.76 0.78
C LEU A 17 5.93 6.40 1.05
N LEU A 18 5.60 6.12 2.32
CA LEU A 18 4.85 4.91 2.68
C LEU A 18 3.48 4.89 2.01
N GLY A 19 2.76 6.02 2.01
CA GLY A 19 1.48 6.17 1.30
C GLY A 19 1.62 5.85 -0.20
N LEU A 20 2.69 6.35 -0.83
CA LEU A 20 3.01 6.06 -2.23
C LEU A 20 3.31 4.57 -2.46
N VAL A 21 4.06 3.92 -1.57
CA VAL A 21 4.37 2.47 -1.66
C VAL A 21 3.10 1.64 -1.52
N PHE A 22 2.24 1.97 -0.56
CA PHE A 22 0.93 1.32 -0.42
C PHE A 22 0.07 1.51 -1.66
N PHE A 23 0.03 2.72 -2.22
CA PHE A 23 -0.68 3.00 -3.46
C PHE A 23 -0.11 2.22 -4.65
N ALA A 24 1.21 2.16 -4.80
CA ALA A 24 1.86 1.36 -5.84
C ALA A 24 1.53 -0.14 -5.71
N ALA A 25 1.51 -0.68 -4.49
CA ALA A 25 1.14 -2.07 -4.22
C ALA A 25 -0.30 -2.39 -4.65
N THR A 26 -1.22 -1.42 -4.62
CA THR A 26 -2.61 -1.63 -5.08
C THR A 26 -2.67 -1.99 -6.56
N PHE A 27 -1.86 -1.38 -7.42
CA PHE A 27 -1.82 -1.72 -8.85
C PHE A 27 -1.40 -3.17 -9.08
N PHE A 28 -0.40 -3.63 -8.32
CA PHE A 28 0.06 -5.01 -8.39
C PHE A 28 -1.05 -5.98 -7.94
N LEU A 29 -1.70 -5.69 -6.81
CA LEU A 29 -2.81 -6.49 -6.29
C LEU A 29 -4.00 -6.54 -7.25
N VAL A 30 -4.38 -5.42 -7.85
CA VAL A 30 -5.46 -5.37 -8.86
C VAL A 30 -5.10 -6.23 -10.07
N LYS A 31 -3.86 -6.14 -10.57
CA LYS A 31 -3.40 -6.95 -11.71
C LYS A 31 -3.42 -8.44 -11.38
N LEU A 32 -3.03 -8.81 -10.16
CA LEU A 32 -3.05 -10.19 -9.67
C LEU A 32 -4.49 -10.72 -9.54
N ILE A 33 -5.39 -9.97 -8.90
CA ILE A 33 -6.82 -10.30 -8.78
C ILE A 33 -7.44 -10.49 -10.16
N ARG A 34 -7.21 -9.55 -11.08
CA ARG A 34 -7.75 -9.61 -12.43
C ARG A 34 -7.21 -10.83 -13.19
N GLY A 35 -5.94 -11.15 -13.03
CA GLY A 35 -5.35 -12.35 -13.64
C GLY A 35 -5.92 -13.65 -13.10
N ILE A 36 -6.27 -13.73 -11.81
CA ILE A 36 -7.01 -14.88 -11.24
C ILE A 36 -8.43 -14.93 -11.81
N GLN A 37 -9.14 -13.80 -11.87
CA GLN A 37 -10.50 -13.73 -12.39
C GLN A 37 -10.59 -14.13 -13.88
N THR A 38 -9.59 -13.80 -14.68
CA THR A 38 -9.53 -14.18 -16.10
C THR A 38 -8.98 -15.60 -16.32
N GLY A 39 -8.69 -16.36 -15.26
CA GLY A 39 -8.12 -17.71 -15.36
C GLY A 39 -6.66 -17.76 -15.82
N ARG A 40 -5.94 -16.63 -15.84
CA ARG A 40 -4.51 -16.56 -16.20
C ARG A 40 -3.62 -17.08 -15.07
N TYR A 41 -4.04 -16.88 -13.82
CA TYR A 41 -3.34 -17.40 -12.64
C TYR A 41 -4.22 -18.40 -11.90
N PRO A 42 -3.65 -19.50 -11.38
CA PRO A 42 -4.40 -20.41 -10.53
C PRO A 42 -4.82 -19.68 -9.24
N GLY A 43 -6.11 -19.75 -8.90
CA GLY A 43 -6.64 -19.16 -7.68
C GLY A 43 -8.12 -19.47 -7.50
N GLY A 44 -8.53 -19.67 -6.24
CA GLY A 44 -9.91 -19.96 -5.86
C GLY A 44 -10.65 -18.75 -5.28
N GLY A 45 -11.94 -18.91 -4.99
CA GLY A 45 -12.77 -17.84 -4.41
C GLY A 45 -12.24 -17.29 -3.08
N ALA A 46 -11.71 -18.15 -2.21
CA ALA A 46 -11.10 -17.72 -0.93
C ALA A 46 -9.85 -16.85 -1.14
N MET A 47 -9.03 -17.18 -2.15
CA MET A 47 -7.84 -16.40 -2.48
C MET A 47 -8.20 -15.02 -3.03
N LEU A 48 -9.25 -14.92 -3.86
CA LEU A 48 -9.78 -13.65 -4.34
C LEU A 48 -10.28 -12.76 -3.20
N LEU A 49 -11.01 -13.34 -2.24
CA LEU A 49 -11.45 -12.63 -1.04
C LEU A 49 -10.27 -12.08 -0.25
N TYR A 50 -9.26 -12.92 0.02
CA TYR A 50 -8.07 -12.52 0.75
C TYR A 50 -7.30 -11.39 0.04
N LEU A 51 -7.03 -11.52 -1.26
CA LEU A 51 -6.37 -10.47 -2.04
C LEU A 51 -7.17 -9.17 -2.05
N ARG A 52 -8.51 -9.26 -2.11
CA ARG A 52 -9.39 -8.08 -2.10
C ARG A 52 -9.39 -7.39 -0.74
N SER A 53 -9.29 -8.13 0.36
CA SER A 53 -9.09 -7.57 1.70
C SER A 53 -7.74 -6.87 1.83
N ILE A 54 -6.66 -7.47 1.33
CA ILE A 54 -5.33 -6.82 1.31
C ILE A 54 -5.37 -5.56 0.44
N LEU A 55 -6.02 -5.61 -0.72
CA LEU A 55 -6.18 -4.46 -1.60
C LEU A 55 -6.87 -3.30 -0.87
N TRP A 56 -7.97 -3.57 -0.16
CA TRP A 56 -8.65 -2.57 0.64
C TRP A 56 -7.77 -2.01 1.75
N LEU A 57 -7.00 -2.86 2.43
CA LEU A 57 -6.07 -2.43 3.47
C LEU A 57 -4.97 -1.51 2.90
N CYS A 58 -4.40 -1.85 1.75
CA CYS A 58 -3.42 -0.99 1.07
C CYS A 58 -4.03 0.34 0.60
N LEU A 59 -5.26 0.32 0.08
CA LEU A 59 -5.97 1.53 -0.35
C LEU A 59 -6.25 2.46 0.83
N VAL A 60 -6.88 1.95 1.89
CA VAL A 60 -7.26 2.74 3.06
C VAL A 60 -6.02 3.21 3.82
N GLY A 61 -5.05 2.33 4.03
CA GLY A 61 -3.79 2.67 4.70
C GLY A 61 -2.97 3.71 3.92
N GLY A 62 -2.84 3.53 2.60
CA GLY A 62 -2.16 4.47 1.74
C GLY A 62 -2.85 5.84 1.69
N LEU A 63 -4.19 5.86 1.59
CA LEU A 63 -4.99 7.08 1.58
C LEU A 63 -4.87 7.83 2.92
N MET A 64 -4.97 7.12 4.05
CA MET A 64 -4.80 7.69 5.39
C MET A 64 -3.42 8.33 5.54
N MET A 65 -2.35 7.63 5.17
CA MET A 65 -0.99 8.15 5.26
C MET A 65 -0.78 9.39 4.37
N PHE A 66 -1.30 9.35 3.14
CA PHE A 66 -1.20 10.46 2.20
C PHE A 66 -1.98 11.70 2.66
N LEU A 67 -3.23 11.53 3.08
CA LEU A 67 -4.06 12.61 3.62
C LEU A 67 -3.49 13.17 4.93
N GLY A 68 -2.98 12.29 5.81
CA GLY A 68 -2.28 12.74 7.01
C GLY A 68 -1.07 13.60 6.69
N ALA A 69 -0.26 13.19 5.71
CA ALA A 69 0.90 13.95 5.29
C ALA A 69 0.50 15.33 4.72
N LEU A 70 -0.57 15.41 3.91
CA LEU A 70 -1.10 16.68 3.39
C LEU A 70 -1.62 17.61 4.49
N LEU A 71 -2.30 17.05 5.50
CA LEU A 71 -2.91 17.80 6.59
C LEU A 71 -1.93 18.12 7.74
N GLY A 72 -0.69 17.62 7.67
CA GLY A 72 0.29 17.76 8.76
C GLY A 72 0.10 16.76 9.92
N PHE A 73 -0.82 15.80 9.80
CA PHE A 73 -1.02 14.74 10.79
C PHE A 73 0.03 13.63 10.64
N ARG A 74 0.69 13.33 11.76
CA ARG A 74 1.75 12.34 11.85
C ARG A 74 1.22 11.06 12.48
N TYR A 75 1.19 9.98 11.70
CA TYR A 75 0.77 8.65 12.15
C TYR A 75 1.94 7.71 12.47
N VAL A 76 3.18 8.13 12.13
CA VAL A 76 4.46 7.39 12.29
C VAL A 76 5.51 8.31 12.90
#